data_AF-A0A841DSU7-F1
#
_entry.id   AF-A0A841DSU7-F1
#
_cell.length_a   1.000
_cell.length_b   1.000
_cell.length_c   1.000
_cell.angle_alpha   90.00
_cell.angle_beta   90.00
_cell.angle_gamma   90.00
#
_symmetry.space_group_name_H-M   'P 1'
#
loop_
_entity.id
_entity.type
_entity.pdbx_description
1 polymer ?
#
loop_
_entity_poly.entity_id
_entity_poly.type
_entity_poly.pdbx_seq_one_letter_code
_entity_poly.pdbx_strand_id
1 'polypeptide(L)'
;MWTRSDGRRVVGLPDERAMMPFIMRRRSESAVYFEQLVDIAAARDWVERWNAAGGPHLSLFVLVLHELAGLLHARPRMNRFVAGRRLYDRDGVHLSFGAMKEFSDDAPLEMIKRRFEPGESLATVISSLETAVHAARAHGIGDLDKEMKYFLALPAPVLDVAVSVFHWLDARGVLPSAITRSDPMYSSAVVSNLGSLKTDAAFHHLYEHGNCPLFLVVGRIRPVPVVRDGRIEARQILPLRWTFDERIEDGLYATRSAELLRDRLEDPIRYLGLPEDAVRPDGVRKPA
;
A
#
# COMPACT_ATOMS: atom_id res chain seq x y z
N MET A 1 -13.37 17.30 -22.14
CA MET A 1 -13.08 17.35 -20.68
C MET A 1 -11.74 16.66 -20.48
N TRP A 2 -10.77 17.27 -19.81
CA TRP A 2 -9.44 16.66 -19.61
C TRP A 2 -9.54 15.41 -18.73
N THR A 3 -9.18 14.25 -19.29
CA THR A 3 -9.18 12.95 -18.61
C THR A 3 -7.79 12.63 -18.10
N ARG A 4 -7.67 12.26 -16.82
CA ARG A 4 -6.44 11.74 -16.25
C ARG A 4 -6.18 10.31 -16.72
N SER A 5 -4.90 9.91 -16.79
CA SER A 5 -4.47 8.57 -17.20
C SER A 5 -4.44 7.54 -16.07
N ASP A 6 -4.55 7.98 -14.81
CA ASP A 6 -4.44 7.19 -13.59
C ASP A 6 -5.75 7.10 -12.78
N GLY A 7 -6.84 7.74 -13.24
CA GLY A 7 -8.14 7.66 -12.58
C GLY A 7 -9.27 8.36 -13.32
N ARG A 8 -10.51 7.97 -13.01
CA ARG A 8 -11.75 8.55 -13.54
C ARG A 8 -12.35 9.52 -12.52
N ARG A 9 -12.75 10.72 -12.96
CA ARG A 9 -13.31 11.74 -12.07
C ARG A 9 -14.62 11.23 -11.45
N VAL A 10 -14.74 11.31 -10.13
CA VAL A 10 -15.98 10.95 -9.43
C VAL A 10 -17.05 12.01 -9.73
N VAL A 11 -18.27 11.55 -10.00
CA VAL A 11 -19.47 12.37 -10.22
C VAL A 11 -20.53 12.00 -9.18
N GLY A 12 -21.41 12.95 -8.82
CA GLY A 12 -22.44 12.70 -7.81
C GLY A 12 -21.92 12.53 -6.38
N LEU A 13 -20.83 13.23 -6.02
CA LEU A 13 -20.37 13.31 -4.64
C LEU A 13 -21.37 14.12 -3.78
N PRO A 14 -21.53 13.80 -2.49
CA PRO A 14 -22.14 14.72 -1.52
C PRO A 14 -21.43 16.08 -1.50
N ASP A 15 -22.17 17.17 -1.28
CA ASP A 15 -21.63 18.54 -1.35
C ASP A 15 -20.51 18.79 -0.34
N GLU A 16 -20.63 18.24 0.87
CA GLU A 16 -19.58 18.23 1.90
C GLU A 16 -18.26 17.67 1.35
N ARG A 17 -18.34 16.52 0.66
CA ARG A 17 -17.21 15.78 0.10
C ARG A 17 -16.60 16.52 -1.10
N ALA A 18 -17.43 17.17 -1.90
CA ALA A 18 -16.98 18.02 -3.00
C ALA A 18 -16.28 19.30 -2.51
N MET A 19 -16.64 19.80 -1.32
CA MET A 19 -16.05 21.01 -0.72
C MET A 19 -14.70 20.75 -0.04
N MET A 20 -14.46 19.58 0.55
CA MET A 20 -13.24 19.28 1.32
C MET A 20 -11.92 19.68 0.60
N PRO A 21 -11.69 19.41 -0.70
CA PRO A 21 -10.45 19.81 -1.40
C PRO A 21 -10.25 21.33 -1.59
N PHE A 22 -11.26 22.16 -1.28
CA PHE A 22 -11.15 23.63 -1.29
C PHE A 22 -10.76 24.18 0.08
N ILE A 23 -11.21 23.51 1.15
CA ILE A 23 -10.91 23.80 2.55
C ILE A 23 -9.52 23.26 2.92
N MET A 24 -9.35 21.94 2.80
CA MET A 24 -8.09 21.21 3.03
C MET A 24 -7.32 21.12 1.71
N ARG A 25 -6.43 22.08 1.48
CA ARG A 25 -5.69 22.25 0.22
C ARG A 25 -4.54 21.25 0.13
N ARG A 26 -3.81 21.05 1.22
CA ARG A 26 -2.69 20.11 1.33
C ARG A 26 -3.16 18.75 1.87
N ARG A 27 -2.41 17.68 1.61
CA ARG A 27 -2.62 16.38 2.28
C ARG A 27 -2.20 16.41 3.74
N SER A 28 -1.23 17.23 4.13
CA SER A 28 -0.89 17.47 5.53
C SER A 28 -2.04 18.09 6.35
N GLU A 29 -2.95 18.81 5.69
CA GLU A 29 -4.16 19.40 6.30
C GLU A 29 -5.33 18.40 6.43
N SER A 30 -5.24 17.24 5.78
CA SER A 30 -6.26 16.18 5.77
C SER A 30 -5.76 14.82 6.23
N ALA A 31 -4.56 14.75 6.82
CA ALA A 31 -3.97 13.51 7.28
C ALA A 31 -4.63 13.04 8.58
N VAL A 32 -5.36 11.92 8.52
CA VAL A 32 -5.91 11.24 9.70
C VAL A 32 -5.07 10.02 10.04
N TYR A 33 -4.68 9.93 11.31
CA TYR A 33 -3.82 8.89 11.85
C TYR A 33 -4.63 7.91 12.70
N PHE A 34 -4.48 6.61 12.50
CA PHE A 34 -5.04 5.60 13.42
C PHE A 34 -4.16 4.36 13.55
N GLU A 35 -4.11 3.79 14.76
CA GLU A 35 -3.45 2.52 15.03
C GLU A 35 -4.48 1.38 15.03
N GLN A 36 -4.07 0.27 14.46
CA GLN A 36 -4.81 -0.97 14.42
C GLN A 36 -3.94 -2.10 14.96
N LEU A 37 -4.49 -2.88 15.89
CA LEU A 37 -3.84 -4.06 16.46
C LEU A 37 -4.53 -5.30 15.88
N VAL A 38 -3.74 -6.26 15.39
CA VAL A 38 -4.20 -7.48 14.71
C VAL A 38 -3.60 -8.71 15.41
N ASP A 39 -4.39 -9.67 15.89
CA ASP A 39 -3.89 -10.96 16.39
C ASP A 39 -3.48 -11.84 15.20
N ILE A 40 -2.18 -11.88 14.95
CA ILE A 40 -1.63 -12.46 13.73
C ILE A 40 -1.36 -13.97 13.84
N ALA A 41 -1.80 -14.62 14.94
CA ALA A 41 -1.59 -16.04 15.17
C ALA A 41 -2.16 -16.92 14.04
N ALA A 42 -3.37 -16.63 13.56
CA ALA A 42 -4.01 -17.41 12.49
C ALA A 42 -3.36 -17.17 11.11
N ALA A 43 -3.04 -15.92 10.75
CA ALA A 43 -2.25 -15.62 9.55
C ALA A 43 -0.87 -16.28 9.57
N ARG A 44 -0.22 -16.38 10.73
CA ARG A 44 1.07 -17.09 10.84
C ARG A 44 0.93 -18.60 10.62
N ASP A 45 -0.03 -19.27 11.25
CA ASP A 45 -0.33 -20.69 10.98
C ASP A 45 -0.61 -20.92 9.49
N TRP A 46 -1.44 -20.06 8.88
CA TRP A 46 -1.78 -20.14 7.46
C TRP A 46 -0.55 -20.00 6.55
N VAL A 47 0.34 -19.04 6.84
CA VAL A 47 1.61 -18.84 6.11
C VAL A 47 2.57 -20.02 6.31
N GLU A 48 2.69 -20.55 7.53
CA GLU A 48 3.54 -21.69 7.85
C GLU A 48 3.04 -22.95 7.11
N ARG A 49 1.72 -23.17 7.05
CA ARG A 49 1.07 -24.26 6.30
C ARG A 49 1.18 -24.12 4.78
N TRP A 50 0.99 -22.91 4.23
CA TRP A 50 1.23 -22.63 2.80
C TRP A 50 2.64 -23.04 2.38
N ASN A 51 3.64 -22.61 3.14
CA ASN A 51 5.04 -22.92 2.89
C ASN A 51 5.31 -24.44 3.03
N ALA A 52 4.68 -25.12 4.00
CA ALA A 52 4.79 -26.58 4.17
C ALA A 52 4.08 -27.39 3.08
N ALA A 53 3.01 -26.86 2.46
CA ALA A 53 2.25 -27.53 1.39
C ALA A 53 3.00 -27.58 0.04
N GLY A 54 4.09 -26.82 -0.08
CA GLY A 54 4.95 -26.73 -1.27
C GLY A 54 4.68 -25.51 -2.17
N GLY A 55 4.03 -24.47 -1.64
CA GLY A 55 3.86 -23.20 -2.37
C GLY A 55 5.17 -22.41 -2.52
N PRO A 56 5.22 -21.41 -3.41
CA PRO A 56 6.32 -20.44 -3.45
C PRO A 56 6.40 -19.67 -2.11
N HIS A 57 7.58 -19.17 -1.75
CA HIS A 57 7.83 -18.70 -0.38
C HIS A 57 6.96 -17.48 -0.01
N LEU A 58 6.01 -17.70 0.89
CA LEU A 58 5.14 -16.65 1.41
C LEU A 58 5.73 -16.09 2.70
N SER A 59 5.90 -14.76 2.73
CA SER A 59 6.10 -14.00 3.97
C SER A 59 4.81 -13.34 4.41
N LEU A 60 4.68 -13.10 5.72
CA LEU A 60 3.54 -12.35 6.28
C LEU A 60 3.37 -10.95 5.66
N PHE A 61 4.47 -10.30 5.25
CA PHE A 61 4.38 -9.00 4.59
C PHE A 61 3.71 -9.10 3.20
N VAL A 62 4.02 -10.15 2.44
CA VAL A 62 3.36 -10.41 1.14
C VAL A 62 1.87 -10.73 1.35
N LEU A 63 1.50 -11.46 2.41
CA LEU A 63 0.11 -11.67 2.78
C LEU A 63 -0.60 -10.34 3.11
N VAL A 64 0.04 -9.45 3.88
CA VAL A 64 -0.51 -8.11 4.17
C VAL A 64 -0.69 -7.27 2.90
N LEU A 65 0.24 -7.32 1.94
CA LEU A 65 0.08 -6.66 0.63
C LEU A 65 -1.11 -7.25 -0.16
N HIS A 66 -1.25 -8.58 -0.18
CA HIS A 66 -2.37 -9.26 -0.84
C HIS A 66 -3.72 -8.88 -0.22
N GLU A 67 -3.86 -8.96 1.10
CA GLU A 67 -5.11 -8.61 1.78
C GLU A 67 -5.43 -7.11 1.72
N LEU A 68 -4.43 -6.24 1.71
CA LEU A 68 -4.62 -4.81 1.45
C LEU A 68 -5.12 -4.56 0.02
N ALA A 69 -4.58 -5.28 -0.98
CA ALA A 69 -5.07 -5.16 -2.34
C ALA A 69 -6.52 -5.66 -2.46
N GLY A 70 -6.84 -6.81 -1.87
CA GLY A 70 -8.19 -7.36 -1.79
C GLY A 70 -9.17 -6.42 -1.07
N LEU A 71 -8.73 -5.77 0.02
CA LEU A 71 -9.49 -4.71 0.71
C LEU A 71 -9.82 -3.56 -0.25
N LEU A 72 -8.83 -3.04 -0.97
CA LEU A 72 -9.01 -1.85 -1.83
C LEU A 72 -9.90 -2.13 -3.05
N HIS A 73 -9.89 -3.38 -3.56
CA HIS A 73 -10.87 -3.84 -4.54
C HIS A 73 -12.28 -3.96 -3.94
N ALA A 74 -12.42 -4.52 -2.74
CA ALA A 74 -13.70 -4.66 -2.05
C ALA A 74 -14.27 -3.31 -1.54
N ARG A 75 -13.41 -2.31 -1.34
CA ARG A 75 -13.75 -1.01 -0.76
C ARG A 75 -13.21 0.14 -1.62
N PRO A 76 -13.69 0.27 -2.89
CA PRO A 76 -13.07 1.12 -3.90
C PRO A 76 -13.05 2.61 -3.54
N ARG A 77 -13.91 3.06 -2.60
CA ARG A 77 -13.90 4.45 -2.14
C ARG A 77 -12.62 4.82 -1.35
N MET A 78 -11.94 3.85 -0.72
CA MET A 78 -10.60 4.05 -0.15
C MET A 78 -9.51 4.12 -1.24
N ASN A 79 -9.77 3.59 -2.45
CA ASN A 79 -8.87 3.66 -3.61
C ASN A 79 -9.14 4.91 -4.47
N ARG A 80 -9.57 6.01 -3.84
CA ARG A 80 -9.73 7.32 -4.46
C ARG A 80 -8.56 8.23 -4.16
N PHE A 81 -8.34 9.23 -5.00
CA PHE A 81 -7.36 10.28 -4.74
C PHE A 81 -7.91 11.66 -5.10
N VAL A 82 -7.31 12.70 -4.51
CA VAL A 82 -7.60 14.09 -4.85
C VAL A 82 -6.52 14.62 -5.80
N ALA A 83 -6.94 15.19 -6.93
CA ALA A 83 -6.08 15.96 -7.84
C ALA A 83 -6.83 17.19 -8.35
N GLY A 84 -6.18 18.36 -8.41
CA GLY A 84 -6.80 19.57 -8.96
C GLY A 84 -8.11 20.00 -8.28
N ARG A 85 -8.24 19.75 -6.96
CA ARG A 85 -9.47 19.94 -6.15
C ARG A 85 -10.67 19.08 -6.59
N ARG A 86 -10.43 17.89 -7.12
CA ARG A 86 -11.45 16.93 -7.54
C ARG A 86 -11.05 15.53 -7.08
N LEU A 87 -12.03 14.70 -6.75
CA LEU A 87 -11.80 13.29 -6.44
C LEU A 87 -11.83 12.45 -7.72
N TYR A 88 -11.02 11.41 -7.74
CA TYR A 88 -10.93 10.42 -8.81
C TYR A 88 -10.95 9.02 -8.21
N ASP A 89 -11.73 8.11 -8.80
CA ASP A 89 -11.56 6.66 -8.57
C ASP A 89 -10.34 6.21 -9.38
N ARG A 90 -9.35 5.56 -8.73
CA ARG A 90 -8.10 5.14 -9.38
C ARG A 90 -8.32 4.01 -10.39
N ASP A 91 -7.57 4.03 -11.49
CA ASP A 91 -7.52 2.88 -12.41
C ASP A 91 -6.70 1.72 -11.81
N GLY A 92 -7.41 0.77 -11.18
CA GLY A 92 -6.82 -0.41 -10.53
C GLY A 92 -6.25 -0.13 -9.15
N VAL A 93 -5.77 -1.19 -8.50
CA VAL A 93 -5.10 -1.12 -7.19
C VAL A 93 -3.59 -1.20 -7.40
N HIS A 94 -2.86 -0.19 -6.94
CA HIS A 94 -1.41 -0.10 -7.06
C HIS A 94 -0.81 0.03 -5.66
N LEU A 95 -0.03 -0.95 -5.22
CA LEU A 95 0.69 -0.84 -3.96
C LEU A 95 2.15 -0.51 -4.24
N SER A 96 2.67 0.44 -3.47
CA SER A 96 4.10 0.77 -3.47
C SER A 96 4.71 0.37 -2.14
N PHE A 97 5.92 -0.16 -2.12
CA PHE A 97 6.60 -0.57 -0.89
C PHE A 97 8.11 -0.49 -1.05
N GLY A 98 8.80 -0.28 0.08
CA GLY A 98 10.24 -0.21 0.12
C GLY A 98 10.89 -1.60 0.16
N ALA A 99 11.88 -1.82 -0.70
CA ALA A 99 12.80 -2.95 -0.65
C ALA A 99 14.21 -2.42 -0.41
N MET A 100 14.84 -2.80 0.69
CA MET A 100 16.27 -2.56 0.90
C MET A 100 17.06 -3.64 0.16
N LYS A 101 18.17 -3.24 -0.47
CA LYS A 101 19.12 -4.17 -1.08
C LYS A 101 19.85 -4.99 -0.02
N GLU A 102 20.33 -4.32 1.02
CA GLU A 102 21.03 -4.87 2.18
C GLU A 102 20.53 -4.19 3.46
N PHE A 103 20.66 -4.84 4.61
CA PHE A 103 20.35 -4.24 5.91
C PHE A 103 21.58 -3.49 6.45
N SER A 104 21.89 -2.36 5.83
CA SER A 104 22.96 -1.42 6.21
C SER A 104 22.40 0.00 6.24
N ASP A 105 22.93 0.87 7.10
CA ASP A 105 22.46 2.25 7.26
C ASP A 105 22.67 3.09 5.97
N ASP A 106 23.70 2.74 5.17
CA ASP A 106 23.99 3.37 3.88
C ASP A 106 23.27 2.69 2.68
N ALA A 107 22.50 1.62 2.92
CA ALA A 107 21.86 0.90 1.82
C ALA A 107 20.69 1.70 1.23
N PRO A 108 20.64 1.93 -0.10
CA PRO A 108 19.54 2.65 -0.71
C PRO A 108 18.21 1.91 -0.53
N LEU A 109 17.17 2.66 -0.17
CA LEU A 109 15.79 2.18 -0.14
C LEU A 109 15.18 2.31 -1.54
N GLU A 110 14.93 1.19 -2.20
CA GLU A 110 14.29 1.18 -3.52
C GLU A 110 12.77 1.01 -3.36
N MET A 111 12.02 1.95 -3.91
CA MET A 111 10.55 1.91 -3.88
C MET A 111 10.01 1.16 -5.10
N ILE A 112 9.45 -0.02 -4.86
CA ILE A 112 8.79 -0.84 -5.88
C ILE A 112 7.32 -0.43 -5.93
N LYS A 113 6.76 -0.33 -7.13
CA LYS A 113 5.32 -0.11 -7.38
C LYS A 113 4.77 -1.26 -8.22
N ARG A 114 3.66 -1.85 -7.77
CA ARG A 114 3.01 -2.99 -8.42
C ARG A 114 1.50 -2.79 -8.50
N ARG A 115 0.91 -3.10 -9.66
CA ARG A 115 -0.55 -3.24 -9.81
C ARG A 115 -0.98 -4.64 -9.39
N PHE A 116 -2.04 -4.73 -8.59
CA PHE A 116 -2.64 -5.97 -8.10
C PHE A 116 -4.01 -6.15 -8.76
N GLU A 117 -4.20 -7.21 -9.52
CA GLU A 117 -5.46 -7.45 -10.21
C GLU A 117 -6.51 -8.12 -9.30
N PRO A 118 -7.82 -7.87 -9.52
CA PRO A 118 -8.86 -8.50 -8.71
C PRO A 118 -8.89 -10.01 -8.97
N GLY A 119 -8.78 -10.81 -7.89
CA GLY A 119 -8.74 -12.28 -8.00
C GLY A 119 -7.40 -12.85 -8.45
N GLU A 120 -6.33 -12.05 -8.47
CA GLU A 120 -4.97 -12.53 -8.72
C GLU A 120 -4.55 -13.57 -7.68
N SER A 121 -3.97 -14.70 -8.12
CA SER A 121 -3.58 -15.77 -7.19
C SER A 121 -2.38 -15.37 -6.33
N LEU A 122 -2.35 -15.82 -5.07
CA LEU A 122 -1.24 -15.51 -4.15
C LEU A 122 0.11 -16.01 -4.68
N ALA A 123 0.13 -17.14 -5.40
CA ALA A 123 1.33 -17.64 -6.07
C ALA A 123 1.82 -16.67 -7.17
N THR A 124 0.91 -16.14 -7.99
CA THR A 124 1.21 -15.12 -9.00
C THR A 124 1.75 -13.84 -8.35
N VAL A 125 1.16 -13.41 -7.24
CA VAL A 125 1.64 -12.26 -6.45
C VAL A 125 3.06 -12.49 -5.94
N ILE A 126 3.36 -13.64 -5.34
CA ILE A 126 4.69 -13.97 -4.82
C ILE A 126 5.73 -13.92 -5.95
N SER A 127 5.55 -14.68 -7.04
CA SER A 127 6.54 -14.72 -8.13
C SER A 127 6.72 -13.37 -8.83
N SER A 128 5.65 -12.57 -8.93
CA SER A 128 5.71 -11.21 -9.48
C SER A 128 6.47 -10.24 -8.56
N LEU A 129 6.30 -10.35 -7.23
CA LEU A 129 7.03 -9.57 -6.25
C LEU A 129 8.50 -9.97 -6.17
N GLU A 130 8.82 -11.26 -6.20
CA GLU A 130 10.20 -11.77 -6.29
C GLU A 130 10.90 -11.19 -7.52
N THR A 131 10.26 -11.28 -8.69
CA THR A 131 10.78 -10.70 -9.94
C THR A 131 11.03 -9.19 -9.81
N ALA A 132 10.09 -8.44 -9.23
CA ALA A 132 10.23 -6.99 -9.05
C ALA A 132 11.33 -6.61 -8.05
N VAL A 133 11.48 -7.35 -6.94
CA VAL A 133 12.54 -7.15 -5.94
C VAL A 133 13.91 -7.51 -6.50
N HIS A 134 14.02 -8.58 -7.28
CA HIS A 134 15.26 -8.92 -7.98
C HIS A 134 15.63 -7.87 -9.03
N ALA A 135 14.67 -7.40 -9.83
CA ALA A 135 14.89 -6.37 -10.85
C ALA A 135 15.35 -5.04 -10.23
N ALA A 136 14.70 -4.58 -9.15
CA ALA A 136 15.09 -3.38 -8.42
C ALA A 136 16.55 -3.49 -7.96
N ARG A 137 16.86 -4.51 -7.15
CA ARG A 137 18.21 -4.75 -6.59
C ARG A 137 19.30 -4.92 -7.64
N ALA A 138 18.96 -5.43 -8.83
CA ALA A 138 19.88 -5.65 -9.94
C ALA A 138 20.15 -4.38 -10.77
N HIS A 139 19.11 -3.62 -11.10
CA HIS A 139 19.26 -2.42 -11.93
C HIS A 139 19.73 -1.19 -11.16
N GLY A 140 19.34 -1.06 -9.87
CA GLY A 140 19.81 -0.02 -8.98
C GLY A 140 19.36 1.40 -9.36
N ILE A 141 19.70 2.36 -8.50
CA ILE A 141 19.39 3.79 -8.70
C ILE A 141 20.32 4.45 -9.76
N GLY A 142 21.26 3.70 -10.35
CA GLY A 142 22.43 4.25 -11.06
C GLY A 142 22.17 5.17 -12.27
N ASP A 143 21.04 5.02 -12.98
CA ASP A 143 20.66 5.94 -14.06
C ASP A 143 19.78 7.09 -13.57
N LEU A 144 18.86 6.83 -12.63
CA LEU A 144 18.04 7.87 -11.98
C LEU A 144 18.92 8.86 -11.19
N ASP A 145 20.00 8.38 -10.57
CA ASP A 145 21.00 9.20 -9.88
C ASP A 145 21.71 10.18 -10.81
N LYS A 146 21.94 9.81 -12.09
CA LYS A 146 22.56 10.71 -13.08
C LYS A 146 21.61 11.82 -13.45
N GLU A 147 20.36 11.48 -13.79
CA GLU A 147 19.31 12.45 -14.09
C GLU A 147 19.06 13.40 -12.92
N MET A 148 18.99 12.87 -11.70
CA MET A 148 18.85 13.65 -10.47
C MET A 148 20.04 14.59 -10.25
N LYS A 149 21.28 14.14 -10.48
CA LYS A 149 22.47 15.01 -10.39
C LYS A 149 22.45 16.15 -11.41
N TYR A 150 22.02 15.89 -12.65
CA TYR A 150 21.88 16.95 -13.66
C TYR A 150 20.76 17.93 -13.32
N PHE A 151 19.63 17.44 -12.79
CA PHE A 151 18.53 18.29 -12.34
C PHE A 151 18.98 19.18 -11.18
N LEU A 152 19.58 18.60 -10.12
CA LEU A 152 20.08 19.31 -8.95
C LEU A 152 21.27 20.25 -9.21
N ALA A 153 21.90 20.18 -10.39
CA ALA A 153 22.90 21.17 -10.81
C ALA A 153 22.28 22.51 -11.25
N LEU A 154 20.95 22.59 -11.44
CA LEU A 154 20.24 23.83 -11.77
C LEU A 154 20.13 24.75 -10.53
N PRO A 155 20.15 26.09 -10.71
CA PRO A 155 19.91 27.02 -9.61
C PRO A 155 18.55 26.80 -8.94
N ALA A 156 18.49 26.95 -7.62
CA ALA A 156 17.29 26.70 -6.82
C ALA A 156 15.99 27.37 -7.33
N PRO A 157 15.99 28.63 -7.85
CA PRO A 157 14.77 29.22 -8.42
C PRO A 157 14.27 28.51 -9.69
N VAL A 158 15.17 27.91 -10.48
CA VAL A 158 14.80 27.14 -11.68
C VAL A 158 14.19 25.79 -11.28
N LEU A 159 14.76 25.15 -10.25
CA LEU A 159 14.21 23.94 -9.64
C LEU A 159 12.79 24.16 -9.10
N ASP A 160 12.58 25.23 -8.33
CA ASP A 160 11.28 25.57 -7.75
C ASP A 160 10.20 25.84 -8.83
N VAL A 161 10.56 26.56 -9.90
CA VAL A 161 9.68 26.75 -11.05
C VAL A 161 9.39 25.43 -11.76
N ALA A 162 10.39 24.56 -11.97
CA ALA A 162 10.19 23.27 -12.63
C ALA A 162 9.24 22.35 -11.84
N VAL A 163 9.44 22.26 -10.51
CA VAL A 163 8.57 21.50 -9.60
C VAL A 163 7.17 22.12 -9.50
N SER A 164 7.06 23.45 -9.52
CA SER A 164 5.78 24.15 -9.55
C SER A 164 5.01 23.90 -10.86
N VAL A 165 5.69 23.90 -12.00
CA VAL A 165 5.09 23.55 -13.30
C VAL A 165 4.66 22.08 -13.31
N PHE A 166 5.47 21.16 -12.77
CA PHE A 166 5.12 19.75 -12.63
C PHE A 166 3.80 19.58 -11.85
N HIS A 167 3.68 20.17 -10.66
CA HIS A 167 2.45 20.11 -9.86
C HIS A 167 1.26 20.81 -10.55
N TRP A 168 1.50 21.87 -11.32
CA TRP A 168 0.47 22.57 -12.09
C TRP A 168 -0.08 21.72 -13.26
N LEU A 169 0.79 20.93 -13.91
CA LEU A 169 0.45 19.97 -14.95
C LEU A 169 -0.30 18.76 -14.35
N ASP A 170 0.16 18.24 -13.21
CA ASP A 170 -0.52 17.16 -12.50
C ASP A 170 -1.94 17.58 -12.08
N ALA A 171 -2.08 18.74 -11.43
CA ALA A 171 -3.38 19.27 -11.01
C ALA A 171 -4.38 19.45 -12.17
N ARG A 172 -3.91 19.50 -13.43
CA ARG A 172 -4.75 19.54 -14.65
C ARG A 172 -4.95 18.20 -15.33
N GLY A 173 -4.19 17.17 -14.94
CA GLY A 173 -4.24 15.84 -15.54
C GLY A 173 -3.56 15.74 -16.89
N VAL A 174 -2.58 16.61 -17.15
CA VAL A 174 -1.86 16.69 -18.44
C VAL A 174 -0.40 16.22 -18.36
N LEU A 175 0.03 15.66 -17.22
CA LEU A 175 1.31 14.96 -17.15
C LEU A 175 1.32 13.71 -18.06
N PRO A 176 2.45 13.43 -18.74
CA PRO A 176 2.65 12.18 -19.46
C PRO A 176 2.43 10.95 -18.55
N SER A 177 1.63 10.00 -19.02
CA SER A 177 1.28 8.79 -18.26
C SER A 177 2.47 7.91 -17.92
N ALA A 178 3.59 8.01 -18.65
CA ALA A 178 4.83 7.30 -18.33
C ALA A 178 5.35 7.67 -16.93
N ILE A 179 5.32 8.97 -16.58
CA ILE A 179 5.78 9.49 -15.29
C ILE A 179 4.88 8.97 -14.16
N THR A 180 3.56 9.15 -14.28
CA THR A 180 2.60 8.74 -13.25
C THR A 180 2.51 7.21 -13.11
N ARG A 181 2.89 6.45 -14.14
CA ARG A 181 2.97 4.98 -14.08
C ARG A 181 4.19 4.51 -13.30
N SER A 182 5.39 5.01 -13.58
CA SER A 182 6.61 4.59 -12.87
C SER A 182 6.68 5.11 -11.43
N ASP A 183 6.18 6.31 -11.16
CA ASP A 183 6.34 6.97 -9.86
C ASP A 183 5.58 6.26 -8.70
N PRO A 184 6.29 5.81 -7.64
CA PRO A 184 5.71 5.14 -6.47
C PRO A 184 4.65 5.95 -5.70
N MET A 185 4.67 7.28 -5.78
CA MET A 185 3.71 8.17 -5.11
C MET A 185 2.40 8.36 -5.89
N TYR A 186 2.26 7.74 -7.07
CA TYR A 186 1.00 7.65 -7.82
C TYR A 186 0.36 6.26 -7.62
N SER A 187 0.13 5.89 -6.36
CA SER A 187 -0.30 4.56 -5.90
C SER A 187 -1.58 4.62 -5.06
N SER A 188 -2.25 3.49 -4.89
CA SER A 188 -3.40 3.32 -3.98
C SER A 188 -2.96 3.41 -2.52
N ALA A 189 -1.83 2.78 -2.18
CA ALA A 189 -1.21 2.89 -0.87
C ALA A 189 0.31 2.71 -0.98
N VAL A 190 1.05 3.39 -0.09
CA VAL A 190 2.45 3.08 0.21
C VAL A 190 2.51 2.26 1.49
N VAL A 191 3.22 1.15 1.47
CA VAL A 191 3.34 0.20 2.57
C VAL A 191 4.79 0.08 3.02
N SER A 192 5.07 0.35 4.29
CA SER A 192 6.41 0.25 4.87
C SER A 192 6.48 -0.88 5.89
N ASN A 193 7.54 -1.69 5.85
CA ASN A 193 7.76 -2.83 6.74
C ASN A 193 8.86 -2.56 7.76
N LEU A 194 8.55 -1.78 8.80
CA LEU A 194 9.46 -1.53 9.92
C LEU A 194 9.65 -2.76 10.82
N GLY A 195 8.72 -3.72 10.77
CA GLY A 195 8.88 -5.02 11.41
C GLY A 195 10.12 -5.79 10.95
N SER A 196 10.49 -5.67 9.67
CA SER A 196 11.73 -6.25 9.12
C SER A 196 13.01 -5.62 9.73
N LEU A 197 12.93 -4.34 10.10
CA LEU A 197 13.97 -3.60 10.82
C LEU A 197 13.93 -3.81 12.34
N LYS A 198 13.03 -4.66 12.85
CA LYS A 198 12.78 -4.92 14.29
C LYS A 198 12.32 -3.67 15.07
N THR A 199 11.76 -2.69 14.37
CA THR A 199 11.27 -1.42 14.93
C THR A 199 9.74 -1.42 15.03
N ASP A 200 9.20 -0.70 16.02
CA ASP A 200 7.75 -0.47 16.11
C ASP A 200 7.25 0.35 14.89
N ALA A 201 5.95 0.25 14.58
CA ALA A 201 5.36 1.06 13.52
C ALA A 201 5.46 2.56 13.85
N ALA A 202 5.81 3.40 12.87
CA ALA A 202 5.65 4.85 12.95
C ALA A 202 4.38 5.28 12.20
N PHE A 203 3.86 6.47 12.48
CA PHE A 203 2.92 7.12 11.56
C PHE A 203 3.71 7.76 10.42
N HIS A 204 3.41 7.40 9.18
CA HIS A 204 4.02 8.04 8.02
C HIS A 204 3.23 9.29 7.61
N HIS A 205 3.90 10.31 7.09
CA HIS A 205 3.24 11.48 6.52
C HIS A 205 2.67 11.19 5.12
N LEU A 206 1.72 12.01 4.68
CA LEU A 206 1.30 12.11 3.27
C LEU A 206 2.19 13.15 2.55
N TYR A 207 2.59 12.91 1.30
CA TYR A 207 3.80 13.51 0.68
C TYR A 207 3.68 14.89 -0.01
N GLU A 208 2.48 15.43 -0.24
CA GLU A 208 2.17 16.48 -1.24
C GLU A 208 2.52 16.14 -2.71
N HIS A 209 3.71 15.60 -3.03
CA HIS A 209 4.08 15.02 -4.34
C HIS A 209 3.31 13.72 -4.65
N GLY A 210 2.92 13.55 -5.91
CA GLY A 210 2.06 12.47 -6.36
C GLY A 210 0.62 12.55 -5.82
N ASN A 211 -0.09 11.43 -5.84
CA ASN A 211 -1.48 11.36 -5.41
C ASN A 211 -1.82 10.15 -4.53
N CYS A 212 -0.81 9.58 -3.85
CA CYS A 212 -1.00 8.49 -2.90
C CYS A 212 -1.86 8.95 -1.69
N PRO A 213 -3.03 8.32 -1.47
CA PRO A 213 -3.98 8.71 -0.43
C PRO A 213 -3.81 7.95 0.89
N LEU A 214 -3.06 6.84 0.90
CA LEU A 214 -2.94 5.91 2.03
C LEU A 214 -1.47 5.56 2.29
N PHE A 215 -1.08 5.62 3.56
CA PHE A 215 0.18 5.05 4.04
C PHE A 215 -0.13 4.02 5.13
N LEU A 216 0.42 2.82 4.98
CA LEU A 216 0.32 1.73 5.95
C LEU A 216 1.73 1.35 6.43
N VAL A 217 1.96 1.41 7.74
CA VAL A 217 3.21 1.00 8.35
C VAL A 217 2.99 -0.27 9.17
N VAL A 218 3.65 -1.33 8.74
CA VAL A 218 3.68 -2.65 9.36
C VAL A 218 4.83 -2.67 10.38
N GLY A 219 4.51 -2.68 11.67
CA GLY A 219 5.50 -2.70 12.75
C GLY A 219 5.97 -4.09 13.15
N ARG A 220 6.83 -4.16 14.17
CA ARG A 220 7.27 -5.44 14.74
C ARG A 220 6.13 -6.17 15.46
N ILE A 221 5.98 -7.46 15.18
CA ILE A 221 5.11 -8.36 15.96
C ILE A 221 5.61 -8.42 17.40
N ARG A 222 4.70 -8.35 18.37
CA ARG A 222 5.04 -8.44 19.79
C ARG A 222 3.97 -9.16 20.60
N PRO A 223 4.34 -9.90 21.67
CA PRO A 223 3.38 -10.42 22.63
C PRO A 223 2.70 -9.25 23.36
N VAL A 224 1.37 -9.26 23.41
CA VAL A 224 0.56 -8.28 24.15
C VAL A 224 -0.44 -9.04 25.02
N PRO A 225 -0.64 -8.66 26.29
CA PRO A 225 -1.71 -9.19 27.12
C PRO A 225 -3.06 -8.65 26.62
N VAL A 226 -3.98 -9.54 26.26
CA VAL A 226 -5.35 -9.20 25.87
C VAL A 226 -6.33 -9.92 26.80
N VAL A 227 -7.54 -9.36 26.97
CA VAL A 227 -8.61 -10.01 27.72
C VAL A 227 -9.51 -10.76 26.75
N ARG A 228 -9.66 -12.07 26.94
CA ARG A 228 -10.56 -12.96 26.19
C ARG A 228 -11.37 -13.78 27.18
N ASP A 229 -12.69 -13.75 27.06
CA ASP A 229 -13.62 -14.52 27.90
C ASP A 229 -13.34 -14.39 29.42
N GLY A 230 -12.97 -13.18 29.84
CA GLY A 230 -12.62 -12.84 31.23
C GLY A 230 -11.22 -13.27 31.70
N ARG A 231 -10.39 -13.84 30.82
CA ARG A 231 -9.01 -14.27 31.10
C ARG A 231 -7.99 -13.40 30.38
N ILE A 232 -6.82 -13.20 30.99
CA ILE A 232 -5.69 -12.54 30.34
C ILE A 232 -4.88 -13.59 29.57
N GLU A 233 -4.72 -13.37 28.26
CA GLU A 233 -3.93 -14.23 27.38
C GLU A 233 -2.85 -13.41 26.67
N ALA A 234 -1.67 -14.00 26.44
CA ALA A 234 -0.63 -13.38 25.62
C ALA A 234 -0.88 -13.69 24.13
N ARG A 235 -1.14 -12.67 23.31
CA ARG A 235 -1.35 -12.80 21.86
C ARG A 235 -0.26 -12.15 21.04
N GLN A 236 0.01 -12.68 19.85
CA GLN A 236 1.03 -12.16 18.94
C GLN A 236 0.41 -11.05 18.10
N ILE A 237 0.58 -9.81 18.53
CA ILE A 237 -0.06 -8.65 17.89
C ILE A 237 0.88 -8.06 16.85
N LEU A 238 0.35 -7.87 15.63
CA LEU A 238 0.95 -7.05 14.58
C LEU A 238 0.34 -5.64 14.64
N PRO A 239 1.12 -4.60 15.01
CA PRO A 239 0.65 -3.22 14.95
C PRO A 239 0.72 -2.69 13.51
N LEU A 240 -0.42 -2.22 13.02
CA LEU A 240 -0.61 -1.55 11.73
C LEU A 240 -0.92 -0.07 12.00
N ARG A 241 -0.07 0.85 11.53
CA ARG A 241 -0.32 2.29 11.64
C ARG A 241 -0.70 2.87 10.28
N TRP A 242 -1.84 3.54 10.26
CA TRP A 242 -2.41 4.12 9.07
C TRP A 242 -2.33 5.63 9.10
N THR A 243 -2.07 6.21 7.93
CA THR A 243 -2.31 7.62 7.64
C THR A 243 -3.13 7.69 6.35
N PHE A 244 -4.30 8.33 6.37
CA PHE A 244 -5.13 8.49 5.18
C PHE A 244 -5.52 9.94 4.92
N ASP A 245 -5.72 10.27 3.64
CA ASP A 245 -6.27 11.55 3.19
C ASP A 245 -7.79 11.58 3.43
N GLU A 246 -8.24 12.25 4.49
CA GLU A 246 -9.66 12.34 4.87
C GLU A 246 -10.52 12.95 3.76
N ARG A 247 -9.96 13.62 2.76
CA ARG A 247 -10.75 14.18 1.65
C ARG A 247 -11.34 13.09 0.75
N ILE A 248 -10.78 11.88 0.73
CA ILE A 248 -11.24 10.79 -0.16
C ILE A 248 -12.53 10.13 0.32
N GLU A 249 -12.64 9.89 1.64
CA GLU A 249 -13.77 9.22 2.31
C GLU A 249 -13.87 9.58 3.80
N ASP A 250 -15.01 9.23 4.43
CA ASP A 250 -15.28 9.50 5.84
C ASP A 250 -14.64 8.47 6.81
N GLY A 251 -14.54 8.86 8.09
CA GLY A 251 -13.98 8.02 9.15
C GLY A 251 -14.74 6.73 9.43
N LEU A 252 -16.06 6.66 9.22
CA LEU A 252 -16.84 5.43 9.41
C LEU A 252 -16.53 4.41 8.31
N TYR A 253 -16.39 4.87 7.07
CA TYR A 253 -15.97 4.02 5.96
C TYR A 253 -14.50 3.61 6.09
N ALA A 254 -13.62 4.50 6.55
CA ALA A 254 -12.21 4.19 6.81
C ALA A 254 -12.06 3.15 7.93
N THR A 255 -12.70 3.33 9.09
CA THR A 255 -12.68 2.36 10.20
C THR A 255 -13.21 0.99 9.75
N ARG A 256 -14.36 0.93 9.07
CA ARG A 256 -14.90 -0.33 8.52
C ARG A 256 -14.01 -0.96 7.44
N SER A 257 -13.14 -0.18 6.80
CA SER A 257 -12.14 -0.68 5.87
C SER A 257 -10.95 -1.28 6.61
N ALA A 258 -10.47 -0.62 7.67
CA ALA A 258 -9.46 -1.17 8.55
C ALA A 258 -9.94 -2.47 9.21
N GLU A 259 -11.14 -2.49 9.80
CA GLU A 259 -11.77 -3.68 10.39
C GLU A 259 -11.76 -4.85 9.41
N LEU A 260 -12.15 -4.63 8.15
CA LEU A 260 -12.08 -5.68 7.13
C LEU A 260 -10.65 -6.17 6.84
N LEU A 261 -9.60 -5.32 6.93
CA LEU A 261 -8.22 -5.83 6.83
C LEU A 261 -7.83 -6.68 8.05
N ARG A 262 -8.23 -6.27 9.27
CA ARG A 262 -7.99 -7.08 10.47
C ARG A 262 -8.67 -8.43 10.34
N ASP A 263 -9.97 -8.44 10.04
CA ASP A 263 -10.75 -9.69 9.91
C ASP A 263 -10.13 -10.65 8.87
N ARG A 264 -9.59 -10.11 7.76
CA ARG A 264 -8.86 -10.87 6.72
C ARG A 264 -7.53 -11.46 7.17
N LEU A 265 -6.88 -10.87 8.17
CA LEU A 265 -5.61 -11.32 8.75
C LEU A 265 -5.80 -12.17 10.02
N GLU A 266 -6.88 -11.95 10.78
CA GLU A 266 -7.24 -12.73 11.97
C GLU A 266 -7.99 -14.03 11.61
N ASP A 267 -8.63 -14.11 10.44
CA ASP A 267 -9.32 -15.30 9.92
C ASP A 267 -8.99 -15.53 8.42
N PRO A 268 -7.73 -15.84 8.07
CA PRO A 268 -7.35 -16.04 6.67
C PRO A 268 -8.08 -17.21 6.01
N ILE A 269 -8.50 -18.24 6.77
CA ILE A 269 -9.22 -19.40 6.23
C ILE A 269 -10.57 -18.97 5.66
N ARG A 270 -11.30 -18.06 6.32
CA ARG A 270 -12.57 -17.54 5.82
C ARG A 270 -12.46 -16.73 4.53
N TYR A 271 -11.34 -16.04 4.31
CA TYR A 271 -11.17 -15.12 3.18
C TYR A 271 -10.33 -15.68 2.02
N LEU A 272 -9.45 -16.66 2.28
CA LEU A 272 -8.56 -17.29 1.31
C LEU A 272 -8.78 -18.80 1.14
N GLY A 273 -9.59 -19.43 2.00
CA GLY A 273 -9.72 -20.88 2.06
C GLY A 273 -8.54 -21.55 2.77
N LEU A 274 -8.43 -22.87 2.61
CA LEU A 274 -7.31 -23.63 3.14
C LEU A 274 -6.04 -23.37 2.30
N PRO A 275 -4.87 -23.15 2.94
CA PRO A 275 -3.63 -22.88 2.21
C PRO A 275 -3.23 -24.06 1.32
N GLU A 276 -3.57 -25.29 1.70
CA GLU A 276 -3.25 -26.50 0.93
C GLU A 276 -3.98 -26.54 -0.43
N ASP A 277 -5.24 -26.08 -0.47
CA ASP A 277 -6.03 -25.97 -1.70
C ASP A 277 -5.52 -24.83 -2.58
N ALA A 278 -5.17 -23.70 -1.97
CA ALA A 278 -4.67 -22.52 -2.68
C ALA A 278 -3.27 -22.71 -3.30
N VAL A 279 -2.45 -23.64 -2.78
CA VAL A 279 -1.18 -24.08 -3.40
C VAL A 279 -1.41 -25.02 -4.59
N ARG A 280 -2.55 -25.73 -4.66
CA ARG A 280 -2.82 -26.78 -5.67
C ARG A 280 -4.19 -26.59 -6.32
N PRO A 281 -4.31 -25.68 -7.31
CA PRO A 281 -5.59 -25.40 -7.97
C PRO A 281 -6.25 -26.64 -8.61
N ASP A 282 -5.44 -27.62 -9.05
CA ASP A 282 -5.91 -28.84 -9.70
C ASP A 282 -5.75 -30.06 -8.77
N GLY A 283 -6.87 -30.78 -8.59
CA GLY A 283 -7.04 -31.82 -7.57
C GLY A 283 -6.27 -33.12 -7.76
N VAL A 284 -4.94 -33.09 -7.60
CA VAL A 284 -4.13 -34.30 -7.42
C VAL A 284 -4.31 -34.85 -6.00
N ARG A 285 -5.41 -35.59 -5.78
CA ARG A 285 -5.44 -36.61 -4.72
C ARG A 285 -4.28 -37.56 -4.97
N LYS A 286 -3.34 -37.67 -4.04
CA LYS A 286 -2.45 -38.83 -4.00
C LYS A 286 -3.32 -40.09 -3.91
N PRO A 287 -3.10 -41.13 -4.72
CA PRO A 287 -3.63 -42.45 -4.40
C PRO A 287 -3.04 -42.92 -3.06
N ALA A 288 -3.82 -43.74 -2.36
CA ALA A 288 -3.44 -44.32 -1.06
C ALA A 288 -2.29 -45.34 -1.19
#